data_AF-K5X6W0-F1
#
_entry.id   AF-K5X6W0-F1
#
_cell.length_a   1.000
_cell.length_b   1.000
_cell.length_c   1.000
_cell.angle_alpha   90.00
_cell.angle_beta   90.00
_cell.angle_gamma   90.00
#
_symmetry.space_group_name_H-M   'P 1'
#
loop_
_entity.id
_entity.type
_entity.pdbx_description
1 polymer ?
#
loop_
_entity_poly.entity_id
_entity_poly.type
_entity_poly.pdbx_seq_one_letter_code
_entity_poly.pdbx_strand_id
1 'polypeptide(L)'
;MAESGRLVRKWPAVLGFDATGVVKKLGEGITELAVGDKVQARFKTFVMHAATFIDPVVTTFQQYVVMNAEFAAKTPSNITLDQAATIPITVATAALGLYDKKQKPHGGIGLTPPWEEGGGGKYAGEPIVILGGASGVGQHEIEFAEISGFSPIITTASLSNEEYIKSLGAMHVIDRTLTLSELPAHIMQITNKPVKYGYDAIAVPDTQNALYDVVAPSGQLVVVRKPAIDETKLAKGDKYIAQLLADVQLPAQQESKPGKSEFVMILL
;
A
#
# COMPACT_ATOMS: atom_id res chain seq x y z
N MET A 1 -20.78 4.30 -3.86
CA MET A 1 -21.83 3.61 -4.64
C MET A 1 -22.72 4.59 -5.39
N ALA A 2 -23.25 5.65 -4.75
CA ALA A 2 -24.09 6.65 -5.42
C ALA A 2 -23.37 7.41 -6.56
N GLU A 3 -22.09 7.74 -6.42
CA GLU A 3 -21.33 8.47 -7.46
C GLU A 3 -20.66 7.56 -8.51
N SER A 4 -20.49 6.26 -8.22
CA SER A 4 -19.76 5.34 -9.09
C SER A 4 -20.64 4.40 -9.92
N GLY A 5 -21.96 4.37 -9.67
CA GLY A 5 -22.94 3.59 -10.43
C GLY A 5 -22.76 2.07 -10.40
N ARG A 6 -22.07 1.52 -9.39
CA ARG A 6 -21.74 0.08 -9.37
C ARG A 6 -22.87 -0.73 -8.70
N LEU A 7 -23.46 -1.66 -9.46
CA LEU A 7 -24.70 -2.39 -9.15
C LEU A 7 -24.44 -3.82 -8.65
N VAL A 8 -25.03 -4.21 -7.50
CA VAL A 8 -24.98 -5.59 -6.97
C VAL A 8 -25.69 -6.52 -7.94
N ARG A 9 -24.92 -7.39 -8.61
CA ARG A 9 -25.46 -8.29 -9.65
C ARG A 9 -26.09 -9.56 -9.08
N LYS A 10 -25.67 -9.99 -7.89
CA LYS A 10 -26.14 -11.21 -7.23
C LYS A 10 -26.16 -11.02 -5.71
N TRP A 11 -27.25 -11.46 -5.08
CA TRP A 11 -27.43 -11.46 -3.63
C TRP A 11 -27.42 -12.89 -3.08
N PRO A 12 -26.96 -13.12 -1.82
CA PRO A 12 -26.34 -12.15 -0.94
C PRO A 12 -24.94 -11.71 -1.43
N ALA A 13 -24.57 -10.46 -1.16
CA ALA A 13 -23.23 -9.96 -1.45
C ALA A 13 -22.35 -10.13 -0.20
N VAL A 14 -21.28 -10.90 -0.33
CA VAL A 14 -20.26 -11.08 0.72
C VAL A 14 -19.08 -10.17 0.39
N LEU A 15 -18.63 -9.36 1.35
CA LEU A 15 -17.55 -8.37 1.20
C LEU A 15 -16.20 -8.89 1.71
N GLY A 16 -15.14 -8.07 1.64
CA GLY A 16 -13.83 -8.34 2.25
C GLY A 16 -12.65 -8.43 1.25
N PHE A 17 -11.43 -8.13 1.73
CA PHE A 17 -10.17 -8.16 0.97
C PHE A 17 -9.13 -9.10 1.57
N ASP A 18 -8.89 -8.91 2.87
CA ASP A 18 -7.84 -9.60 3.59
C ASP A 18 -8.45 -10.78 4.35
N ALA A 19 -7.69 -11.87 4.38
CA ALA A 19 -8.06 -13.13 4.97
C ALA A 19 -6.87 -13.72 5.74
N THR A 20 -7.14 -14.26 6.92
CA THR A 20 -6.24 -15.16 7.62
C THR A 20 -6.98 -16.40 8.07
N GLY A 21 -6.26 -17.50 8.20
CA GLY A 21 -6.91 -18.77 8.49
C GLY A 21 -6.03 -19.97 8.24
N VAL A 22 -6.65 -21.13 8.16
CA VAL A 22 -5.98 -22.43 8.03
C VAL A 22 -6.34 -23.08 6.71
N VAL A 23 -5.33 -23.52 5.96
CA VAL A 23 -5.51 -24.25 4.70
C VAL A 23 -6.31 -25.53 4.98
N LYS A 24 -7.48 -25.64 4.36
CA LYS A 24 -8.40 -26.77 4.51
C LYS A 24 -8.30 -27.76 3.36
N LYS A 25 -8.09 -27.26 2.14
CA LYS A 25 -7.96 -28.08 0.93
C LYS A 25 -7.08 -27.36 -0.09
N LEU A 26 -6.22 -28.11 -0.77
CA LEU A 26 -5.38 -27.61 -1.86
C LEU A 26 -6.01 -27.93 -3.22
N GLY A 27 -5.84 -27.04 -4.18
CA GLY A 27 -6.04 -27.32 -5.60
C GLY A 27 -4.88 -28.12 -6.18
N GLU A 28 -5.07 -28.60 -7.41
CA GLU A 28 -4.05 -29.36 -8.13
C GLU A 28 -2.83 -28.50 -8.44
N GLY A 29 -1.62 -29.04 -8.21
CA GLY A 29 -0.36 -28.38 -8.56
C GLY A 29 0.21 -27.41 -7.51
N ILE A 30 -0.49 -27.16 -6.40
CA ILE A 30 0.04 -26.36 -5.27
C ILE A 30 1.04 -27.21 -4.48
N THR A 31 2.26 -26.70 -4.29
CA THR A 31 3.35 -27.42 -3.59
C THR A 31 3.95 -26.63 -2.42
N GLU A 32 3.75 -25.32 -2.41
CA GLU A 32 4.27 -24.35 -1.46
C GLU A 32 3.45 -24.27 -0.15
N LEU A 33 2.21 -24.77 -0.17
CA LEU A 33 1.29 -24.83 0.97
C LEU A 33 0.91 -26.28 1.30
N ALA A 34 0.62 -26.53 2.58
CA ALA A 34 0.10 -27.79 3.10
C ALA A 34 -1.23 -27.59 3.82
N VAL A 35 -2.08 -28.63 3.84
CA VAL A 35 -3.28 -28.64 4.69
C VAL A 35 -2.85 -28.49 6.16
N GLY A 36 -3.49 -27.57 6.89
CA GLY A 36 -3.13 -27.21 8.26
C GLY A 36 -2.19 -26.00 8.38
N ASP A 37 -1.61 -25.51 7.28
CA ASP A 37 -0.81 -24.28 7.31
C ASP A 37 -1.69 -23.09 7.71
N LYS A 38 -1.18 -22.25 8.62
CA LYS A 38 -1.73 -20.93 8.90
C LYS A 38 -1.24 -19.96 7.84
N VAL A 39 -2.15 -19.28 7.16
CA VAL A 39 -1.82 -18.37 6.06
C VAL A 39 -2.54 -17.04 6.23
N GLN A 40 -1.86 -15.99 5.78
CA GLN A 40 -2.44 -14.71 5.45
C GLN A 40 -2.54 -14.61 3.93
N ALA A 41 -3.63 -14.07 3.43
CA ALA A 41 -3.85 -13.94 2.02
C ALA A 41 -4.67 -12.69 1.72
N ARG A 42 -4.37 -12.07 0.59
CA ARG A 42 -5.19 -11.00 0.02
C ARG A 42 -5.94 -11.54 -1.18
N PHE A 43 -7.15 -11.06 -1.36
CA PHE A 43 -7.89 -11.40 -2.55
C PHE A 43 -7.19 -10.86 -3.81
N LYS A 44 -7.31 -11.62 -4.90
CA LYS A 44 -6.58 -11.45 -6.16
C LYS A 44 -6.79 -10.07 -6.80
N THR A 45 -7.88 -9.35 -6.52
CA THR A 45 -8.12 -8.02 -7.10
C THR A 45 -8.56 -6.96 -6.10
N PHE A 46 -8.01 -5.76 -6.27
CA PHE A 46 -8.47 -4.54 -5.58
C PHE A 46 -9.83 -4.07 -6.10
N VAL A 47 -10.34 -4.63 -7.22
CA VAL A 47 -11.69 -4.37 -7.67
C VAL A 47 -12.66 -5.04 -6.67
N MET A 48 -12.92 -4.29 -5.59
CA MET A 48 -14.12 -4.19 -4.73
C MET A 48 -15.45 -4.43 -5.46
N HIS A 49 -15.44 -4.54 -6.78
CA HIS A 49 -16.56 -4.39 -7.68
C HIS A 49 -16.69 -5.47 -8.76
N ALA A 50 -15.71 -6.35 -8.91
CA ALA A 50 -15.83 -7.50 -9.80
C ALA A 50 -16.13 -8.73 -8.93
N ALA A 51 -15.31 -9.07 -7.94
CA ALA A 51 -15.50 -10.30 -7.20
C ALA A 51 -16.70 -10.33 -6.25
N THR A 52 -16.91 -9.28 -5.44
CA THR A 52 -18.11 -9.05 -4.62
C THR A 52 -19.41 -9.01 -5.43
N PHE A 53 -19.31 -8.88 -6.77
CA PHE A 53 -20.43 -8.77 -7.70
C PHE A 53 -20.50 -9.94 -8.71
N ILE A 54 -19.52 -10.84 -8.73
CA ILE A 54 -19.42 -11.94 -9.70
C ILE A 54 -19.46 -13.29 -8.97
N ASP A 55 -18.68 -13.47 -7.90
CA ASP A 55 -18.67 -14.73 -7.15
C ASP A 55 -18.36 -14.53 -5.65
N PRO A 56 -19.31 -14.79 -4.74
CA PRO A 56 -19.06 -14.67 -3.31
C PRO A 56 -18.03 -15.67 -2.78
N VAL A 57 -17.66 -16.75 -3.50
CA VAL A 57 -16.72 -17.76 -2.97
C VAL A 57 -15.28 -17.24 -2.78
N VAL A 58 -14.97 -16.07 -3.32
CA VAL A 58 -13.61 -15.48 -3.29
C VAL A 58 -13.51 -14.21 -2.43
N THR A 59 -14.53 -13.85 -1.67
CA THR A 59 -14.50 -12.69 -0.75
C THR A 59 -14.25 -13.12 0.69
N THR A 60 -13.77 -12.24 1.56
CA THR A 60 -13.14 -12.71 2.83
C THR A 60 -14.00 -12.60 4.08
N PHE A 61 -15.18 -11.97 4.05
CA PHE A 61 -16.08 -11.90 5.23
C PHE A 61 -17.02 -13.10 5.30
N GLN A 62 -16.45 -14.30 5.35
CA GLN A 62 -17.16 -15.58 5.46
C GLN A 62 -16.31 -16.62 6.18
N GLN A 63 -16.82 -17.84 6.35
CA GLN A 63 -16.10 -18.91 7.07
C GLN A 63 -15.11 -19.69 6.19
N TYR A 64 -15.36 -19.73 4.89
CA TYR A 64 -14.54 -20.45 3.91
C TYR A 64 -14.33 -19.57 2.69
N VAL A 65 -13.10 -19.49 2.20
CA VAL A 65 -12.78 -18.70 1.01
C VAL A 65 -11.85 -19.48 0.09
N VAL A 66 -12.07 -19.33 -1.22
CA VAL A 66 -11.15 -19.79 -2.26
C VAL A 66 -10.14 -18.67 -2.51
N MET A 67 -8.85 -18.96 -2.28
CA MET A 67 -7.75 -18.03 -2.48
C MET A 67 -6.78 -18.57 -3.52
N ASN A 68 -6.14 -17.66 -4.25
CA ASN A 68 -5.05 -18.01 -5.13
C ASN A 68 -3.75 -18.08 -4.31
N ALA A 69 -3.00 -19.18 -4.46
CA ALA A 69 -1.80 -19.47 -3.68
C ALA A 69 -0.68 -18.45 -3.88
N GLU A 70 -0.59 -17.80 -5.04
CA GLU A 70 0.38 -16.73 -5.33
C GLU A 70 0.15 -15.48 -4.45
N PHE A 71 -1.06 -15.32 -3.90
CA PHE A 71 -1.42 -14.18 -3.03
C PHE A 71 -1.58 -14.58 -1.57
N ALA A 72 -1.07 -15.75 -1.20
CA ALA A 72 -1.03 -16.25 0.15
C ALA A 72 0.42 -16.38 0.64
N ALA A 73 0.64 -16.04 1.90
CA ALA A 73 1.89 -16.25 2.59
C ALA A 73 1.63 -16.99 3.91
N LYS A 74 2.55 -17.86 4.33
CA LYS A 74 2.46 -18.50 5.64
C LYS A 74 2.53 -17.45 6.74
N THR A 75 1.64 -17.52 7.72
CA THR A 75 1.66 -16.64 8.88
C THR A 75 2.85 -17.00 9.76
N PRO A 76 3.74 -16.05 10.07
CA PRO A 76 4.83 -16.28 11.02
C PRO A 76 4.31 -16.78 12.38
N SER A 77 5.04 -17.69 13.02
CA SER A 77 4.60 -18.30 14.28
C SER A 77 4.57 -17.33 15.47
N ASN A 78 5.17 -16.15 15.32
CA ASN A 78 5.27 -15.11 16.35
C ASN A 78 4.14 -14.08 16.30
N ILE A 79 3.18 -14.19 15.37
CA ILE A 79 2.01 -13.32 15.30
C ILE A 79 0.70 -14.13 15.30
N THR A 80 -0.37 -13.54 15.83
CA THR A 80 -1.71 -14.13 15.77
C THR A 80 -2.32 -13.99 14.37
N LEU A 81 -3.40 -14.72 14.10
CA LEU A 81 -4.15 -14.57 12.85
C LEU A 81 -4.82 -13.19 12.76
N ASP A 82 -5.27 -12.63 13.88
CA ASP A 82 -5.82 -11.27 13.96
C ASP A 82 -4.78 -10.23 13.57
N GLN A 83 -3.54 -10.36 14.08
CA GLN A 83 -2.43 -9.49 13.69
C GLN A 83 -2.07 -9.66 12.21
N ALA A 84 -2.04 -10.90 11.73
CA ALA A 84 -1.75 -11.17 10.33
C ALA A 84 -2.84 -10.64 9.38
N ALA A 85 -4.08 -10.48 9.85
CA ALA A 85 -5.19 -9.99 9.02
C ALA A 85 -5.07 -8.51 8.66
N THR A 86 -4.20 -7.74 9.35
CA THR A 86 -4.03 -6.30 9.12
C THR A 86 -2.94 -5.96 8.11
N ILE A 87 -2.26 -6.98 7.56
CA ILE A 87 -1.02 -6.86 6.76
C ILE A 87 -1.28 -6.84 5.23
N PRO A 88 -2.12 -7.72 4.65
CA PRO A 88 -2.00 -8.00 3.21
C PRO A 88 -2.29 -6.82 2.28
N ILE A 89 -3.37 -6.05 2.49
CA ILE A 89 -3.67 -4.91 1.62
C ILE A 89 -2.73 -3.74 1.86
N THR A 90 -2.38 -3.49 3.13
CA THR A 90 -1.62 -2.30 3.54
C THR A 90 -0.16 -2.40 3.13
N VAL A 91 0.48 -3.57 3.34
CA VAL A 91 1.84 -3.85 2.87
C VAL A 91 1.92 -3.76 1.36
N ALA A 92 1.00 -4.40 0.64
CA ALA A 92 1.02 -4.38 -0.82
C ALA A 92 0.77 -2.97 -1.38
N THR A 93 -0.05 -2.16 -0.70
CA THR A 93 -0.26 -0.76 -1.10
C THR A 93 1.05 0.03 -0.95
N ALA A 94 1.72 -0.04 0.20
CA ALA A 94 3.00 0.64 0.41
C ALA A 94 4.06 0.16 -0.61
N ALA A 95 4.25 -1.15 -0.72
CA ALA A 95 5.22 -1.76 -1.63
C ALA A 95 4.99 -1.37 -3.10
N LEU A 96 3.77 -1.51 -3.62
CA LEU A 96 3.49 -1.17 -5.01
C LEU A 96 3.63 0.33 -5.27
N GLY A 97 3.28 1.18 -4.31
CA GLY A 97 3.45 2.63 -4.45
C GLY A 97 4.90 3.02 -4.71
N LEU A 98 5.84 2.47 -3.93
CA LEU A 98 7.27 2.72 -4.10
C LEU A 98 7.89 1.99 -5.30
N TYR A 99 7.60 0.71 -5.44
CA TYR A 99 8.44 -0.18 -6.26
C TYR A 99 7.81 -0.57 -7.61
N ASP A 100 6.50 -0.47 -7.78
CA ASP A 100 5.87 -0.75 -9.07
C ASP A 100 6.33 0.27 -10.13
N LYS A 101 6.29 -0.14 -11.40
CA LYS A 101 6.79 0.63 -12.53
C LYS A 101 6.04 1.95 -12.67
N LYS A 102 6.76 2.95 -13.20
CA LYS A 102 6.14 4.22 -13.59
C LYS A 102 5.24 4.03 -14.79
N GLN A 103 3.94 4.12 -14.58
CA GLN A 103 2.95 4.04 -15.65
C GLN A 103 1.66 4.76 -15.27
N LYS A 104 0.88 5.17 -16.27
CA LYS A 104 -0.39 5.86 -16.11
C LYS A 104 -1.54 5.00 -16.67
N PRO A 105 -2.75 5.04 -16.08
CA PRO A 105 -3.12 5.85 -14.91
C PRO A 105 -2.67 5.26 -13.58
N HIS A 106 -2.29 3.98 -13.51
CA HIS A 106 -1.99 3.30 -12.24
C HIS A 106 -0.62 2.65 -12.23
N GLY A 107 0.19 2.93 -11.22
CA GLY A 107 1.50 2.32 -11.02
C GLY A 107 2.19 2.91 -9.80
N GLY A 108 3.47 2.59 -9.63
CA GLY A 108 4.33 3.15 -8.60
C GLY A 108 5.28 4.22 -9.13
N ILE A 109 6.30 4.54 -8.33
CA ILE A 109 7.39 5.47 -8.68
C ILE A 109 8.68 4.76 -9.13
N GLY A 110 8.65 3.42 -9.26
CA GLY A 110 9.71 2.61 -9.86
C GLY A 110 11.03 2.62 -9.10
N LEU A 111 10.98 2.62 -7.76
CA LEU A 111 12.16 2.42 -6.94
C LEU A 111 12.68 0.97 -7.07
N THR A 112 13.95 0.75 -6.80
CA THR A 112 14.52 -0.59 -6.69
C THR A 112 14.08 -1.19 -5.36
N PRO A 113 13.35 -2.33 -5.37
CA PRO A 113 12.87 -2.94 -4.15
C PRO A 113 14.01 -3.43 -3.26
N PRO A 114 13.87 -3.37 -1.92
CA PRO A 114 14.92 -3.77 -0.99
C PRO A 114 15.24 -5.27 -1.02
N TRP A 115 14.34 -6.10 -1.56
CA TRP A 115 14.55 -7.54 -1.75
C TRP A 115 15.31 -7.88 -3.04
N GLU A 116 15.53 -6.91 -3.93
CA GLU A 116 16.35 -7.07 -5.12
C GLU A 116 17.82 -6.72 -4.83
N GLU A 117 18.72 -7.28 -5.64
CA GLU A 117 20.16 -7.02 -5.52
C GLU A 117 20.46 -5.51 -5.62
N GLY A 118 21.15 -4.97 -4.60
CA GLY A 118 21.49 -3.56 -4.52
C GLY A 118 20.32 -2.60 -4.24
N GLY A 119 19.15 -3.12 -3.87
CA GLY A 119 17.99 -2.30 -3.47
C GLY A 119 18.00 -1.88 -2.00
N GLY A 120 18.44 -2.76 -1.10
CA GLY A 120 18.56 -2.46 0.33
C GLY A 120 19.54 -1.32 0.57
N GLY A 121 19.13 -0.29 1.32
CA GLY A 121 19.96 0.88 1.62
C GLY A 121 20.25 1.82 0.44
N LYS A 122 19.71 1.57 -0.77
CA LYS A 122 20.04 2.31 -1.99
C LYS A 122 19.78 3.81 -1.91
N TYR A 123 18.83 4.22 -1.07
CA TYR A 123 18.36 5.59 -0.94
C TYR A 123 18.94 6.33 0.27
N ALA A 124 20.08 5.84 0.80
CA ALA A 124 20.85 6.46 1.87
C ALA A 124 21.03 7.97 1.68
N GLY A 125 20.61 8.74 2.68
CA GLY A 125 20.73 10.20 2.71
C GLY A 125 19.74 10.95 1.83
N GLU A 126 18.83 10.29 1.11
CA GLU A 126 17.73 10.96 0.42
C GLU A 126 16.54 11.13 1.40
N PRO A 127 15.98 12.34 1.53
CA PRO A 127 14.77 12.55 2.34
C PRO A 127 13.52 11.99 1.64
N ILE A 128 12.61 11.41 2.43
CA ILE A 128 11.26 11.03 2.01
C ILE A 128 10.23 11.61 2.99
N VAL A 129 9.09 12.06 2.43
CA VAL A 129 7.98 12.62 3.22
C VAL A 129 6.75 11.73 3.05
N ILE A 130 6.24 11.20 4.16
CA ILE A 130 5.10 10.29 4.22
C ILE A 130 3.97 10.97 4.99
N LEU A 131 2.85 11.30 4.34
CA LEU A 131 1.69 11.85 5.03
C LEU A 131 0.81 10.73 5.58
N GLY A 132 0.56 10.75 6.89
CA GLY A 132 -0.29 9.77 7.56
C GLY A 132 0.43 8.51 8.03
N GLY A 133 1.64 8.63 8.58
CA GLY A 133 2.45 7.49 9.05
C GLY A 133 1.81 6.61 10.12
N ALA A 134 0.78 7.08 10.82
CA ALA A 134 0.01 6.25 11.77
C ALA A 134 -1.02 5.33 11.10
N SER A 135 -1.32 5.53 9.81
CA SER A 135 -2.29 4.71 9.07
C SER A 135 -1.73 3.31 8.77
N GLY A 136 -2.59 2.33 8.45
CA GLY A 136 -2.11 0.98 8.10
C GLY A 136 -1.13 0.97 6.93
N VAL A 137 -1.35 1.80 5.90
CA VAL A 137 -0.41 1.94 4.77
C VAL A 137 0.83 2.72 5.19
N GLY A 138 0.65 3.84 5.91
CA GLY A 138 1.76 4.72 6.29
C GLY A 138 2.80 4.05 7.21
N GLN A 139 2.36 3.13 8.07
CA GLN A 139 3.26 2.35 8.93
C GLN A 139 4.22 1.49 8.10
N HIS A 140 3.68 0.71 7.14
CA HIS A 140 4.50 -0.12 6.26
C HIS A 140 5.33 0.71 5.29
N GLU A 141 4.84 1.87 4.86
CA GLU A 141 5.61 2.80 4.04
C GLU A 141 6.86 3.31 4.78
N ILE A 142 6.76 3.58 6.08
CA ILE A 142 7.92 3.94 6.92
C ILE A 142 8.90 2.77 7.00
N GLU A 143 8.43 1.55 7.25
CA GLU A 143 9.28 0.35 7.31
C GLU A 143 10.00 0.11 5.98
N PHE A 144 9.29 0.23 4.85
CA PHE A 144 9.88 0.11 3.52
C PHE A 144 10.89 1.21 3.24
N ALA A 145 10.59 2.46 3.64
CA ALA A 145 11.52 3.57 3.52
C ALA A 145 12.83 3.31 4.31
N GLU A 146 12.71 2.79 5.54
CA GLU A 146 13.85 2.45 6.40
C GLU A 146 14.72 1.36 5.78
N ILE A 147 14.12 0.25 5.32
CA ILE A 147 14.86 -0.87 4.68
C ILE A 147 15.48 -0.42 3.34
N SER A 148 14.82 0.48 2.61
CA SER A 148 15.35 1.14 1.42
C SER A 148 16.47 2.16 1.72
N GLY A 149 16.69 2.50 3.00
CA GLY A 149 17.77 3.37 3.48
C GLY A 149 17.46 4.86 3.49
N PHE A 150 16.22 5.28 3.25
CA PHE A 150 15.88 6.70 3.23
C PHE A 150 16.27 7.40 4.54
N SER A 151 16.80 8.61 4.43
CA SER A 151 17.17 9.40 5.61
C SER A 151 17.31 10.89 5.25
N PRO A 152 16.57 11.80 5.90
CA PRO A 152 15.57 11.54 6.94
C PRO A 152 14.24 10.97 6.40
N ILE A 153 13.61 10.10 7.19
CA ILE A 153 12.20 9.71 7.02
C ILE A 153 11.35 10.68 7.83
N ILE A 154 10.56 11.50 7.14
CA ILE A 154 9.71 12.53 7.75
C ILE A 154 8.26 12.13 7.55
N THR A 155 7.46 12.14 8.61
CA THR A 155 6.04 11.76 8.52
C THR A 155 5.12 12.70 9.27
N THR A 156 3.85 12.76 8.87
CA THR A 156 2.78 13.37 9.67
C THR A 156 1.98 12.32 10.44
N ALA A 157 1.69 12.58 11.72
CA ALA A 157 0.86 11.72 12.55
C ALA A 157 0.33 12.46 13.79
N SER A 158 -0.58 11.82 14.54
CA SER A 158 -0.87 12.26 15.91
C SER A 158 0.38 12.05 16.77
N LEU A 159 0.78 13.05 17.57
CA LEU A 159 1.94 12.92 18.46
C LEU A 159 1.76 11.82 19.51
N SER A 160 0.52 11.42 19.81
CA SER A 160 0.23 10.24 20.65
C SER A 160 0.81 8.94 20.09
N ASN A 161 1.14 8.89 18.79
CA ASN A 161 1.73 7.72 18.12
C ASN A 161 3.23 7.89 17.85
N GLU A 162 3.85 8.98 18.30
CA GLU A 162 5.22 9.35 17.92
C GLU A 162 6.23 8.25 18.28
N GLU A 163 6.17 7.72 19.50
CA GLU A 163 7.08 6.67 19.95
C GLU A 163 6.99 5.43 19.06
N TYR A 164 5.77 4.96 18.81
CA TYR A 164 5.52 3.80 17.96
C TYR A 164 6.01 4.03 16.52
N ILE A 165 5.69 5.19 15.94
CA ILE A 165 6.08 5.53 14.56
C ILE A 165 7.59 5.67 14.41
N LYS A 166 8.28 6.21 15.42
CA LYS A 166 9.75 6.23 15.45
C LYS A 166 10.33 4.82 15.56
N SER A 167 9.69 3.90 16.29
CA SER A 167 10.13 2.50 16.34
C SER A 167 10.03 1.76 15.00
N LEU A 168 9.23 2.27 14.05
CA LEU A 168 9.14 1.74 12.69
C LEU A 168 10.21 2.29 11.73
N GLY A 169 10.94 3.35 12.12
CA GLY A 169 12.00 3.98 11.31
C GLY A 169 11.81 5.47 11.04
N ALA A 170 10.67 6.07 11.39
CA ALA A 170 10.50 7.51 11.20
C ALA A 170 11.51 8.30 12.04
N MET A 171 12.22 9.25 11.41
CA MET A 171 13.19 10.09 12.11
C MET A 171 12.53 11.36 12.66
N HIS A 172 11.54 11.89 11.95
CA HIS A 172 10.80 13.08 12.34
C HIS A 172 9.30 12.88 12.20
N VAL A 173 8.55 13.23 13.24
CA VAL A 173 7.09 13.19 13.26
C VAL A 173 6.58 14.62 13.40
N ILE A 174 5.84 15.08 12.39
CA ILE A 174 5.15 16.37 12.39
C ILE A 174 3.71 16.13 12.86
N ASP A 175 3.21 16.95 13.78
CA ASP A 175 1.84 16.84 14.26
C ASP A 175 0.86 17.02 13.08
N ARG A 176 -0.04 16.05 12.90
CA ARG A 176 -1.08 16.07 11.86
C ARG A 176 -2.07 17.23 11.99
N THR A 177 -2.10 17.92 13.12
CA THR A 177 -2.93 19.12 13.35
C THR A 177 -2.30 20.41 12.81
N LEU A 178 -1.04 20.35 12.34
CA LEU A 178 -0.36 21.43 11.65
C LEU A 178 -1.20 21.92 10.45
N THR A 179 -1.24 23.24 10.24
CA THR A 179 -1.82 23.80 9.02
C THR A 179 -1.00 23.35 7.82
N LEU A 180 -1.61 22.63 6.87
CA LEU A 180 -0.87 22.00 5.77
C LEU A 180 -0.09 22.97 4.88
N SER A 181 -0.47 24.26 4.81
CA SER A 181 0.31 25.29 4.12
C SER A 181 1.66 25.60 4.77
N GLU A 182 1.83 25.28 6.06
CA GLU A 182 3.06 25.46 6.83
C GLU A 182 3.99 24.24 6.74
N LEU A 183 3.52 23.14 6.12
CA LEU A 183 4.28 21.89 5.98
C LEU A 183 5.64 22.08 5.28
N PRO A 184 5.76 22.83 4.16
CA PRO A 184 7.07 23.05 3.53
C PRO A 184 8.06 23.75 4.46
N ALA A 185 7.61 24.71 5.26
CA ALA A 185 8.46 25.44 6.20
C ALA A 185 9.00 24.53 7.30
N HIS A 186 8.17 23.64 7.85
CA HIS A 186 8.59 22.66 8.85
C HIS A 186 9.58 21.64 8.28
N ILE A 187 9.38 21.21 7.03
CA ILE A 187 10.29 20.27 6.38
C ILE A 187 11.66 20.90 6.08
N MET A 188 11.69 22.18 5.68
CA MET A 188 12.94 22.92 5.48
C MET A 188 13.75 23.08 6.77
N GLN A 189 13.12 23.08 7.95
CA GLN A 189 13.82 23.08 9.23
C GLN A 189 14.50 21.73 9.53
N ILE A 190 14.01 20.63 8.94
CA ILE A 190 14.53 19.28 9.13
C ILE A 190 15.63 18.96 8.12
N THR A 191 15.45 19.34 6.85
CA THR A 191 16.41 19.04 5.78
C THR A 191 16.54 20.18 4.78
N ASN A 192 17.79 20.44 4.37
CA ASN A 192 18.10 21.36 3.28
C ASN A 192 18.23 20.64 1.92
N LYS A 193 18.09 19.31 1.88
CA LYS A 193 18.10 18.54 0.64
C LYS A 193 16.74 18.65 -0.06
N PRO A 194 16.69 18.73 -1.40
CA PRO A 194 15.44 18.65 -2.13
C PRO A 194 14.70 17.33 -1.84
N VAL A 195 13.43 17.41 -1.44
CA VAL A 195 12.58 16.23 -1.22
C VAL A 195 12.13 15.68 -2.57
N LYS A 196 12.79 14.63 -3.06
CA LYS A 196 12.44 14.02 -4.36
C LYS A 196 11.33 12.97 -4.27
N TYR A 197 11.00 12.51 -3.07
CA TYR A 197 10.09 11.38 -2.85
C TYR A 197 9.03 11.76 -1.82
N GLY A 198 7.77 11.60 -2.20
CA GLY A 198 6.62 11.82 -1.34
C GLY A 198 5.62 10.67 -1.40
N TYR A 199 4.97 10.36 -0.30
CA TYR A 199 3.89 9.39 -0.24
C TYR A 199 2.71 9.95 0.56
N ASP A 200 1.52 10.00 -0.02
CA ASP A 200 0.31 10.42 0.68
C ASP A 200 -0.60 9.22 0.94
N ALA A 201 -0.55 8.70 2.17
CA ALA A 201 -1.41 7.60 2.63
C ALA A 201 -2.81 8.07 3.06
N ILE A 202 -3.06 9.39 3.16
CA ILE A 202 -4.38 9.96 3.47
C ILE A 202 -5.13 10.29 2.17
N ALA A 203 -4.41 10.89 1.22
CA ALA A 203 -4.82 11.17 -0.16
C ALA A 203 -6.15 11.91 -0.29
N VAL A 204 -6.42 12.87 0.58
CA VAL A 204 -7.50 13.87 0.42
C VAL A 204 -6.95 15.08 -0.35
N PRO A 205 -7.80 15.93 -0.97
CA PRO A 205 -7.32 17.05 -1.79
C PRO A 205 -6.27 17.91 -1.09
N ASP A 206 -6.47 18.25 0.18
CA ASP A 206 -5.55 19.12 0.92
C ASP A 206 -4.18 18.45 1.14
N THR A 207 -4.13 17.16 1.52
CA THR A 207 -2.87 16.45 1.75
C THR A 207 -2.10 16.25 0.45
N GLN A 208 -2.80 15.95 -0.64
CA GLN A 208 -2.18 15.79 -1.95
C GLN A 208 -1.54 17.10 -2.43
N ASN A 209 -2.25 18.21 -2.27
CA ASN A 209 -1.75 19.53 -2.65
C ASN A 209 -0.58 19.99 -1.78
N ALA A 210 -0.62 19.70 -0.47
CA ALA A 210 0.47 20.01 0.45
C ALA A 210 1.72 19.18 0.15
N LEU A 211 1.57 17.86 -0.06
CA LEU A 211 2.69 17.00 -0.46
C LEU A 211 3.27 17.44 -1.81
N TYR A 212 2.42 17.84 -2.75
CA TYR A 212 2.88 18.38 -4.03
C TYR A 212 3.76 19.61 -3.82
N ASP A 213 3.43 20.53 -2.90
CA ASP A 213 4.24 21.73 -2.64
C ASP A 213 5.59 21.40 -1.97
N VAL A 214 5.63 20.32 -1.20
CA VAL A 214 6.85 19.82 -0.53
C VAL A 214 7.80 19.15 -1.51
N VAL A 215 7.30 18.31 -2.41
CA VAL A 215 8.15 17.56 -3.35
C VAL A 215 8.82 18.52 -4.32
N ALA A 216 10.13 18.40 -4.48
CA ALA A 216 10.94 19.22 -5.35
C ALA A 216 10.56 19.07 -6.84
N PRO A 217 10.93 20.04 -7.71
CA PRO A 217 10.84 19.86 -9.16
C PRO A 217 11.50 18.57 -9.64
N SER A 218 10.94 17.95 -10.67
CA SER A 218 11.28 16.61 -11.19
C SER A 218 11.17 15.46 -10.17
N GLY A 219 10.67 15.74 -8.96
CA GLY A 219 10.41 14.77 -7.92
C GLY A 219 9.17 13.92 -8.22
N GLN A 220 8.87 13.01 -7.30
CA GLN A 220 7.86 11.99 -7.47
C GLN A 220 7.01 11.86 -6.22
N LEU A 221 5.70 11.68 -6.40
CA LEU A 221 4.77 11.42 -5.32
C LEU A 221 3.79 10.31 -5.64
N VAL A 222 3.47 9.52 -4.61
CA VAL A 222 2.43 8.50 -4.65
C VAL A 222 1.19 9.03 -3.94
N VAL A 223 0.01 8.81 -4.53
CA VAL A 223 -1.29 9.05 -3.89
C VAL A 223 -2.13 7.77 -3.95
N VAL A 224 -2.69 7.36 -2.80
CA VAL A 224 -3.46 6.09 -2.68
C VAL A 224 -4.94 6.24 -3.06
N ARG A 225 -5.35 7.44 -3.50
CA ARG A 225 -6.71 7.76 -4.00
C ARG A 225 -6.61 8.51 -5.32
N LYS A 226 -7.77 8.78 -5.94
CA LYS A 226 -7.84 9.56 -7.17
C LYS A 226 -7.10 10.91 -6.99
N PRO A 227 -6.21 11.30 -7.91
CA PRO A 227 -5.55 12.59 -7.87
C PRO A 227 -6.57 13.73 -7.84
N ALA A 228 -6.34 14.66 -6.92
CA ALA A 228 -7.13 15.86 -6.68
C ALA A 228 -6.19 17.06 -6.42
N ILE A 229 -5.04 17.06 -7.07
CA ILE A 229 -4.06 18.16 -7.06
C ILE A 229 -4.59 19.28 -7.95
N ASP A 230 -4.45 20.52 -7.50
CA ASP A 230 -4.86 21.73 -8.22
C ASP A 230 -4.25 21.76 -9.63
N GLU A 231 -5.10 21.94 -10.64
CA GLU A 231 -4.71 21.95 -12.06
C GLU A 231 -3.69 23.05 -12.38
N THR A 232 -3.74 24.18 -11.67
CA THR A 232 -2.78 25.28 -11.85
C THR A 232 -1.37 24.90 -11.40
N LYS A 233 -1.25 24.01 -10.41
CA LYS A 233 0.03 23.44 -9.95
C LYS A 233 0.56 22.42 -10.95
N LEU A 234 -0.33 21.60 -11.51
CA LEU A 234 0.03 20.59 -12.51
C LEU A 234 0.48 21.22 -13.84
N ALA A 235 -0.17 22.30 -14.27
CA ALA A 235 0.15 22.99 -15.52
C ALA A 235 1.58 23.56 -15.56
N LYS A 236 2.20 23.77 -14.40
CA LYS A 236 3.55 24.36 -14.25
C LYS A 236 4.59 23.37 -13.79
N GLY A 237 4.19 22.15 -13.40
CA GLY A 237 5.08 21.18 -12.77
C GLY A 237 5.49 20.05 -13.68
N ASP A 238 6.67 19.52 -13.40
CA ASP A 238 7.29 18.37 -14.06
C ASP A 238 7.34 17.12 -13.15
N LYS A 239 6.66 17.18 -12.00
CA LYS A 239 6.63 16.12 -10.99
C LYS A 239 5.85 14.91 -11.50
N TYR A 240 6.37 13.72 -11.20
CA TYR A 240 5.67 12.49 -11.52
C TYR A 240 4.70 12.12 -10.40
N ILE A 241 3.41 11.98 -10.72
CA ILE A 241 2.37 11.59 -9.77
C ILE A 241 1.91 10.18 -10.10
N ALA A 242 2.21 9.25 -9.21
CA ALA A 242 1.69 7.90 -9.23
C ALA A 242 0.32 7.85 -8.53
N GLN A 243 -0.73 7.56 -9.28
CA GLN A 243 -1.99 7.15 -8.67
C GLN A 243 -1.93 5.64 -8.42
N LEU A 244 -1.78 5.25 -7.17
CA LEU A 244 -1.76 3.84 -6.83
C LEU A 244 -3.18 3.26 -6.85
N LEU A 245 -3.31 2.14 -7.54
CA LEU A 245 -4.38 1.18 -7.37
C LEU A 245 -3.68 -0.14 -7.04
N ALA A 246 -3.82 -0.65 -5.82
CA ALA A 246 -3.10 -1.85 -5.35
C ALA A 246 -3.68 -3.16 -5.94
N ASP A 247 -3.99 -3.14 -7.24
CA ASP A 247 -4.65 -4.19 -8.00
C ASP A 247 -3.67 -5.03 -8.81
N VAL A 248 -3.03 -6.01 -8.16
CA VAL A 248 -2.06 -6.95 -8.76
C VAL A 248 -2.58 -7.76 -9.97
N GLN A 249 -3.86 -7.61 -10.34
CA GLN A 249 -4.40 -8.13 -11.60
C GLN A 249 -4.22 -7.20 -12.80
N LEU A 250 -3.85 -5.93 -12.64
CA LEU A 250 -3.56 -5.07 -13.77
C LEU A 250 -2.48 -5.77 -14.62
N PRO A 251 -2.66 -5.91 -15.95
CA PRO A 251 -1.71 -6.65 -16.78
C PRO A 251 -0.26 -6.19 -16.64
N ALA A 252 -0.07 -4.93 -16.26
CA ALA A 252 1.25 -4.34 -16.03
C ALA A 252 1.88 -4.69 -14.67
N GLN A 253 1.09 -5.20 -13.71
CA GLN A 253 1.50 -5.63 -12.37
C GLN A 253 1.59 -7.16 -12.24
N GLN A 254 1.23 -7.91 -13.28
CA GLN A 254 1.36 -9.37 -13.31
C GLN A 254 2.76 -9.78 -13.75
N GLU A 255 3.48 -10.50 -12.90
CA GLU A 255 4.75 -11.16 -13.27
C GLU A 255 4.54 -12.58 -13.83
N SER A 256 3.39 -13.21 -13.58
CA SER A 256 3.06 -14.58 -14.01
C SER A 256 1.74 -14.69 -14.79
N LYS A 257 1.63 -15.71 -15.66
CA LYS A 257 0.39 -16.08 -16.37
C LYS A 257 -0.57 -16.80 -15.40
N PRO A 258 -1.90 -16.63 -15.50
CA PRO A 258 -2.84 -17.23 -14.56
C PRO A 258 -2.80 -18.77 -14.62
N GLY A 259 -2.19 -19.40 -13.62
CA GLY A 259 -2.28 -20.82 -13.33
C GLY A 259 -3.52 -21.16 -12.47
N LYS A 260 -3.94 -22.43 -12.52
CA LYS A 260 -5.03 -22.98 -11.69
C LYS A 260 -4.56 -23.29 -10.25
N SER A 261 -3.97 -22.30 -9.58
CA SER A 261 -3.34 -22.44 -8.26
C SER A 261 -4.25 -21.89 -7.16
N GLU A 262 -5.43 -22.49 -6.98
CA GLU A 262 -6.42 -22.07 -5.97
C GLU A 262 -6.51 -23.08 -4.81
N PHE A 263 -6.64 -22.60 -3.57
CA PHE A 263 -6.85 -23.40 -2.38
C PHE A 263 -8.05 -22.89 -1.57
N VAL A 264 -8.59 -23.73 -0.70
CA VAL A 264 -9.65 -23.38 0.24
C VAL A 264 -9.05 -23.27 1.63
N MET A 265 -9.34 -22.17 2.32
CA MET A 265 -9.01 -22.01 3.74
C MET A 265 -10.25 -21.79 4.60
N ILE A 266 -10.16 -22.21 5.85
CA ILE A 266 -11.08 -21.83 6.91
C ILE A 266 -10.58 -20.52 7.49
N LEU A 267 -11.43 -19.50 7.49
CA LEU A 267 -11.16 -18.21 8.10
C LEU A 267 -11.43 -18.30 9.60
N LEU A 268 -10.51 -17.75 10.39
CA LEU A 268 -10.54 -17.80 11.85
C LEU A 268 -10.45 -16.39 12.43
#